data_AF-A0A8J2KLW0-F1
#
_entry.id   AF-A0A8J2KLW0-F1
#
_cell.length_a   1.000
_cell.length_b   1.000
_cell.length_c   1.000
_cell.angle_alpha   90.00
_cell.angle_beta   90.00
_cell.angle_gamma   90.00
#
_symmetry.space_group_name_H-M   'P 1'
#
loop_
_entity.id
_entity.type
_entity.pdbx_description
1 polymer ?
#
loop_
_entity_poly.entity_id
_entity_poly.type
_entity_poly.pdbx_seq_one_letter_code
_entity_poly.pdbx_strand_id
1 'polypeptide(L)'
;METFKGTSARHWHLSYNCWYLVEYFQKLSVPFAHLIWRRHIISCFLECPTFQSRNPGLVICINNRIYFAGILPGLVATLGNVLFIVTVTRWRLMRSNAHMILLLNLAVCDLSISVVGYPYTTISGYLGWWPFGGTMCILYGFLCFTFAQVSMNSLVAVSMFRYVAVCMPHKQHLLTSGLSWWAVGISWGHALFWTASPLLGWSSYTFEPTGISCSLNWHDRSTSGMAYTLACTIFCYVTHVMALLWFYREIFAKVHNLGFSRNWRDRQQQIIENEIPSPSPLARCESVVVFSFITENLSPLEIHVLRMNVIMVLSFLICWSPYAIVSVISIFNDNLHPVW
;
A
#
# COMPACT_ATOMS: atom_id res chain seq x y z
N MET A 1 -15.11 -18.66 -56.43
CA MET A 1 -15.67 -17.36 -56.87
C MET A 1 -16.37 -16.78 -55.65
N GLU A 2 -15.63 -16.10 -54.78
CA GLU A 2 -15.40 -14.64 -54.81
C GLU A 2 -16.72 -13.88 -54.51
N THR A 3 -16.84 -13.00 -53.50
CA THR A 3 -15.87 -12.12 -52.84
C THR A 3 -16.40 -11.66 -51.45
N PHE A 4 -15.61 -11.88 -50.38
CA PHE A 4 -15.66 -11.05 -49.17
C PHE A 4 -14.32 -10.32 -49.09
N LYS A 5 -14.25 -9.14 -49.71
CA LYS A 5 -13.14 -8.19 -49.59
C LYS A 5 -13.68 -6.94 -48.89
N GLY A 6 -13.07 -6.58 -47.77
CA GLY A 6 -13.15 -5.21 -47.28
C GLY A 6 -13.18 -5.04 -45.76
N THR A 7 -12.08 -5.37 -45.07
CA THR A 7 -11.62 -4.70 -43.83
C THR A 7 -10.26 -5.26 -43.37
N SER A 8 -9.25 -5.23 -44.25
CA SER A 8 -7.84 -5.42 -43.87
C SER A 8 -7.12 -4.11 -44.15
N ALA A 9 -6.81 -3.34 -43.10
CA ALA A 9 -5.74 -2.32 -43.08
C ALA A 9 -5.65 -1.54 -41.76
N ARG A 10 -6.72 -1.41 -40.95
CA ARG A 10 -6.69 -0.52 -39.76
C ARG A 10 -6.22 -1.15 -38.44
N HIS A 11 -6.03 -2.47 -38.37
CA HIS A 11 -5.65 -3.18 -37.14
C HIS A 11 -4.13 -3.30 -36.87
N TRP A 12 -3.27 -2.88 -37.81
CA TRP A 12 -1.82 -3.06 -37.65
C TRP A 12 -1.08 -1.89 -36.99
N HIS A 13 -1.76 -0.75 -36.78
CA HIS A 13 -1.13 0.44 -36.18
C HIS A 13 -1.10 0.46 -34.64
N LEU A 14 -1.88 -0.37 -33.93
CA LEU A 14 -1.84 -0.42 -32.46
C LEU A 14 -0.66 -1.24 -31.88
N SER A 15 -0.11 -2.19 -32.64
CA SER A 15 1.02 -3.00 -32.17
C SER A 15 2.34 -2.21 -32.06
N TYR A 16 2.49 -1.14 -32.84
CA TYR A 16 3.70 -0.31 -32.81
C TYR A 16 3.76 0.64 -31.60
N ASN A 17 2.62 1.05 -31.04
CA ASN A 17 2.58 1.97 -29.89
C ASN A 17 2.82 1.28 -28.54
N CYS A 18 2.56 -0.02 -28.41
CA CYS A 18 2.95 -0.79 -27.23
C CYS A 18 4.47 -0.99 -27.12
N TRP A 19 5.18 -1.04 -28.25
CA TRP A 19 6.64 -1.22 -28.28
C TRP A 19 7.41 -0.05 -27.67
N TYR A 20 6.95 1.19 -27.90
CA TYR A 20 7.61 2.40 -27.38
C TYR A 20 7.47 2.58 -25.86
N LEU A 21 6.36 2.13 -25.26
CA LEU A 21 6.18 2.14 -23.79
C LEU A 21 7.04 1.06 -23.12
N VAL A 22 7.22 -0.09 -23.77
CA VAL A 22 8.06 -1.20 -23.27
C VAL A 22 9.54 -0.80 -23.21
N GLU A 23 10.05 -0.06 -24.19
CA GLU A 23 11.44 0.45 -24.20
C GLU A 23 11.67 1.53 -23.13
N TYR A 24 10.64 2.33 -22.80
CA TYR A 24 10.73 3.37 -21.78
C TYR A 24 10.84 2.79 -20.36
N PHE A 25 10.13 1.69 -20.09
CA PHE A 25 10.16 1.02 -18.78
C PHE A 25 11.31 0.02 -18.59
N GLN A 26 11.89 -0.51 -19.68
CA GLN A 26 13.09 -1.37 -19.61
C GLN A 26 14.32 -0.67 -19.02
N LYS A 27 14.36 0.67 -18.97
CA LYS A 27 15.50 1.45 -18.45
C LYS A 27 15.45 1.74 -16.94
N LEU A 28 14.37 1.39 -16.24
CA LEU A 28 14.23 1.59 -14.80
C LEU A 28 14.52 0.29 -14.03
N SER A 29 15.76 0.15 -13.59
CA SER A 29 16.33 -1.02 -12.89
C SER A 29 15.77 -1.22 -11.48
N VAL A 30 14.60 -1.86 -11.36
CA VAL A 30 14.05 -2.34 -10.06
C VAL A 30 13.62 -3.82 -10.15
N PRO A 31 14.23 -4.74 -9.38
CA PRO A 31 13.99 -6.19 -9.48
C PRO A 31 12.54 -6.63 -9.18
N PHE A 32 11.84 -5.88 -8.33
CA PHE A 32 10.46 -6.20 -7.92
C PHE A 32 9.43 -5.74 -8.95
N ALA A 33 9.66 -4.62 -9.62
CA ALA A 33 8.86 -4.16 -10.76
C ALA A 33 8.95 -5.15 -11.92
N HIS A 34 10.12 -5.76 -12.14
CA HIS A 34 10.33 -6.78 -13.16
C HIS A 34 9.41 -8.00 -13.05
N LEU A 35 9.02 -8.39 -11.82
CA LEU A 35 8.10 -9.52 -11.56
C LEU A 35 6.64 -9.14 -11.80
N ILE A 36 6.26 -7.90 -11.52
CA ILE A 36 4.91 -7.37 -11.76
C ILE A 36 4.71 -7.06 -13.25
N TRP A 37 5.71 -6.48 -13.92
CA TRP A 37 5.65 -6.13 -15.34
C TRP A 37 5.80 -7.33 -16.28
N ARG A 38 6.56 -8.37 -15.89
CA ARG A 38 6.52 -9.66 -16.60
C ARG A 38 5.11 -10.25 -16.61
N ARG A 39 4.32 -10.08 -15.54
CA ARG A 39 2.94 -10.58 -15.48
C ARG A 39 2.00 -9.81 -16.41
N HIS A 40 2.17 -8.50 -16.59
CA HIS A 40 1.38 -7.72 -17.54
C HIS A 40 1.70 -8.04 -19.00
N ILE A 41 2.99 -8.18 -19.36
CA ILE A 41 3.40 -8.59 -20.72
C ILE A 41 2.85 -9.98 -21.04
N ILE A 42 2.89 -10.89 -20.07
CA ILE A 42 2.30 -12.21 -20.20
C ILE A 42 0.77 -12.12 -20.36
N SER A 43 0.07 -11.28 -19.59
CA SER A 43 -1.39 -11.04 -19.74
C SER A 43 -1.77 -10.57 -21.15
N CYS A 44 -1.05 -9.59 -21.70
CA CYS A 44 -1.27 -9.11 -23.09
C CYS A 44 -1.08 -10.22 -24.14
N PHE A 45 -0.15 -11.16 -23.93
CA PHE A 45 0.06 -12.31 -24.83
C PHE A 45 -1.02 -13.38 -24.67
N LEU A 46 -1.52 -13.59 -23.44
CA LEU A 46 -2.58 -14.55 -23.13
C LEU A 46 -3.95 -14.10 -23.65
N GLU A 47 -4.20 -12.79 -23.71
CA GLU A 47 -5.41 -12.16 -24.25
C GLU A 47 -5.42 -12.11 -25.80
N CYS A 48 -4.31 -12.48 -26.46
CA CYS A 48 -4.23 -12.48 -27.92
C CYS A 48 -4.96 -13.71 -28.52
N PRO A 49 -6.04 -13.53 -29.32
CA PRO A 49 -6.88 -14.63 -29.80
C PRO A 49 -6.13 -15.66 -30.66
N THR A 50 -5.17 -15.19 -31.46
CA THR A 50 -4.33 -16.04 -32.31
C THR A 50 -3.30 -16.84 -31.52
N PHE A 51 -2.84 -16.33 -30.38
CA PHE A 51 -1.93 -17.04 -29.48
C PHE A 51 -2.68 -18.10 -28.66
N GLN A 52 -3.89 -17.76 -28.18
CA GLN A 52 -4.77 -18.65 -27.43
C GLN A 52 -5.22 -19.86 -28.25
N SER A 53 -5.55 -19.65 -29.54
CA SER A 53 -5.87 -20.72 -30.48
C SER A 53 -4.69 -21.66 -30.76
N ARG A 54 -3.45 -21.12 -30.82
CA ARG A 54 -2.24 -21.90 -31.13
C ARG A 54 -1.62 -22.63 -29.93
N ASN A 55 -1.81 -22.14 -28.70
CA ASN A 55 -1.15 -22.69 -27.50
C ASN A 55 -2.09 -22.86 -26.29
N PRO A 56 -3.21 -23.60 -26.42
CA PRO A 56 -4.22 -23.72 -25.36
C PRO A 56 -3.62 -24.27 -24.05
N GLY A 57 -2.73 -25.27 -24.13
CA GLY A 57 -2.07 -25.84 -22.95
C GLY A 57 -1.07 -24.90 -22.26
N LEU A 58 -0.39 -24.02 -23.02
CA LEU A 58 0.55 -23.05 -22.46
C LEU A 58 -0.18 -21.88 -21.79
N VAL A 59 -1.29 -21.42 -22.38
CA VAL A 59 -2.18 -20.42 -21.79
C VAL A 59 -2.74 -20.94 -20.47
N ILE A 60 -3.27 -22.16 -20.43
CA ILE A 60 -3.77 -22.79 -19.20
C ILE A 60 -2.65 -22.94 -18.15
N CYS A 61 -1.44 -23.36 -18.55
CA CYS A 61 -0.30 -23.49 -17.63
C CYS A 61 0.18 -22.15 -17.05
N ILE A 62 0.24 -21.09 -17.86
CA ILE A 62 0.68 -19.76 -17.42
C ILE A 62 -0.39 -19.09 -16.57
N ASN A 63 -1.66 -19.20 -16.98
CA ASN A 63 -2.82 -18.78 -16.19
C ASN A 63 -2.82 -19.46 -14.83
N ASN A 64 -2.73 -20.80 -14.79
CA ASN A 64 -2.60 -21.55 -13.54
C ASN A 64 -1.42 -21.06 -12.67
N ARG A 65 -0.23 -20.81 -13.26
CA ARG A 65 0.94 -20.30 -12.51
C ARG A 65 0.75 -18.89 -11.95
N ILE A 66 -0.01 -18.04 -12.62
CA ILE A 66 -0.36 -16.69 -12.13
C ILE A 66 -1.44 -16.79 -11.04
N TYR A 67 -2.39 -17.73 -11.13
CA TYR A 67 -3.49 -17.89 -10.17
C TYR A 67 -3.06 -18.57 -8.86
N PHE A 68 -2.20 -19.59 -8.91
CA PHE A 68 -1.54 -20.13 -7.71
C PHE A 68 -0.68 -19.09 -6.98
N ALA A 69 -0.29 -18.01 -7.67
CA ALA A 69 0.49 -16.95 -7.08
C ALA A 69 -0.31 -16.00 -6.16
N GLY A 70 -1.64 -16.11 -6.08
CA GLY A 70 -2.48 -15.40 -5.09
C GLY A 70 -2.62 -16.15 -3.76
N ILE A 71 -2.53 -17.48 -3.78
CA ILE A 71 -2.67 -18.34 -2.59
C ILE A 71 -1.54 -18.12 -1.60
N LEU A 72 -0.30 -18.12 -2.07
CA LEU A 72 0.87 -17.97 -1.20
C LEU A 72 0.88 -16.60 -0.50
N PRO A 73 0.70 -15.45 -1.18
CA PRO A 73 0.52 -14.15 -0.52
C PRO A 73 -0.66 -14.13 0.44
N GLY A 74 -1.79 -14.73 0.09
CA GLY A 74 -2.96 -14.79 0.96
C GLY A 74 -2.72 -15.58 2.25
N LEU A 75 -2.04 -16.72 2.17
CA LEU A 75 -1.66 -17.52 3.33
C LEU A 75 -0.65 -16.78 4.22
N VAL A 76 0.37 -16.17 3.61
CA VAL A 76 1.39 -15.39 4.33
C VAL A 76 0.75 -14.17 5.02
N ALA A 77 -0.12 -13.44 4.31
CA ALA A 77 -0.84 -12.30 4.88
C ALA A 77 -1.75 -12.71 6.03
N THR A 78 -2.51 -13.80 5.86
CA THR A 78 -3.42 -14.31 6.89
C THR A 78 -2.62 -14.74 8.12
N LEU A 79 -1.60 -15.57 7.94
CA LEU A 79 -0.76 -16.06 9.04
C LEU A 79 -0.05 -14.91 9.75
N GLY A 80 0.58 -14.00 8.99
CA GLY A 80 1.31 -12.86 9.54
C GLY A 80 0.42 -11.94 10.37
N ASN A 81 -0.75 -11.56 9.85
CA ASN A 81 -1.68 -10.69 10.58
C ASN A 81 -2.30 -11.38 11.79
N VAL A 82 -2.66 -12.67 11.71
CA VAL A 82 -3.15 -13.45 12.86
C VAL A 82 -2.09 -13.52 13.95
N LEU A 83 -0.84 -13.86 13.60
CA LEU A 83 0.27 -13.92 14.56
C LEU A 83 0.51 -12.55 15.23
N PHE A 84 0.45 -11.47 14.45
CA PHE A 84 0.58 -10.11 14.99
C PHE A 84 -0.55 -9.80 15.99
N ILE A 85 -1.80 -10.03 15.61
CA ILE A 85 -2.98 -9.81 16.47
C ILE A 85 -2.87 -10.62 17.76
N VAL A 86 -2.56 -11.92 17.66
CA VAL A 86 -2.40 -12.81 18.83
C VAL A 86 -1.26 -12.32 19.73
N THR A 87 -0.13 -11.92 19.15
CA THR A 87 1.01 -11.41 19.92
C THR A 87 0.63 -10.13 20.67
N VAL A 88 0.09 -9.13 19.98
CA VAL A 88 -0.28 -7.85 20.61
C VAL A 88 -1.34 -8.05 21.70
N THR A 89 -2.33 -8.92 21.47
CA THR A 89 -3.42 -9.15 22.44
C THR A 89 -2.97 -9.94 23.67
N ARG A 90 -2.03 -10.89 23.53
CA ARG A 90 -1.54 -11.71 24.65
C ARG A 90 -0.56 -10.95 25.55
N TRP A 91 0.29 -10.10 24.99
CA TRP A 91 1.34 -9.42 25.75
C TRP A 91 0.85 -8.07 26.32
N ARG A 92 0.68 -8.01 27.66
CA ARG A 92 0.16 -6.81 28.36
C ARG A 92 0.97 -5.54 28.09
N LEU A 93 2.30 -5.67 28.00
CA LEU A 93 3.21 -4.56 27.71
C LEU A 93 2.95 -3.92 26.34
N MET A 94 2.54 -4.71 25.34
CA MET A 94 2.17 -4.21 24.03
C MET A 94 0.81 -3.50 24.06
N ARG A 95 -0.17 -4.07 24.77
CA ARG A 95 -1.52 -3.48 24.88
C ARG A 95 -1.55 -2.12 25.59
N SER A 96 -0.61 -1.86 26.49
CA SER A 96 -0.53 -0.56 27.17
C SER A 96 -0.04 0.58 26.27
N ASN A 97 0.54 0.28 25.11
CA ASN A 97 1.04 1.28 24.17
C ASN A 97 -0.09 1.75 23.24
N ALA A 98 -0.47 3.03 23.32
CA ALA A 98 -1.54 3.62 22.49
C ALA A 98 -1.34 3.36 20.98
N HIS A 99 -0.11 3.51 20.48
CA HIS A 99 0.24 3.23 19.09
C HIS A 99 -0.11 1.80 18.61
N MET A 100 -0.13 0.82 19.52
CA MET A 100 -0.45 -0.57 19.15
C MET A 100 -1.92 -0.75 18.77
N ILE A 101 -2.82 0.13 19.21
CA ILE A 101 -4.24 0.11 18.80
C ILE A 101 -4.36 0.38 17.29
N LEU A 102 -3.58 1.33 16.75
CA LEU A 102 -3.60 1.66 15.33
C LEU A 102 -3.01 0.54 14.47
N LEU A 103 -1.91 -0.07 14.92
CA LEU A 103 -1.32 -1.23 14.25
C LEU A 103 -2.25 -2.45 14.30
N LEU A 104 -2.99 -2.63 15.39
CA LEU A 104 -3.99 -3.69 15.50
C LEU A 104 -5.15 -3.47 14.51
N ASN A 105 -5.63 -2.22 14.38
CA ASN A 105 -6.65 -1.88 13.39
C ASN A 105 -6.17 -2.16 11.95
N LEU A 106 -4.92 -1.79 11.64
CA LEU A 106 -4.30 -2.10 10.35
C LEU A 106 -4.24 -3.61 10.10
N ALA A 107 -3.76 -4.39 11.07
CA ALA A 107 -3.67 -5.85 10.95
C ALA A 107 -5.04 -6.53 10.78
N VAL A 108 -6.09 -6.01 11.44
CA VAL A 108 -7.47 -6.49 11.26
C VAL A 108 -7.99 -6.20 9.85
N CYS A 109 -7.69 -5.01 9.31
CA CYS A 109 -8.06 -4.67 7.93
C CYS A 109 -7.34 -5.56 6.93
N ASP A 110 -6.03 -5.74 7.08
CA ASP A 110 -5.22 -6.56 6.18
C ASP A 110 -5.61 -8.06 6.27
N LEU A 111 -5.98 -8.55 7.45
CA LEU A 111 -6.57 -9.89 7.63
C LEU A 111 -7.94 -10.00 6.95
N SER A 112 -8.76 -8.98 7.04
CA SER A 112 -10.09 -8.97 6.41
C SER A 112 -9.96 -9.01 4.89
N ILE A 113 -9.03 -8.23 4.32
CA ILE A 113 -8.67 -8.31 2.90
C ILE A 113 -8.11 -9.70 2.58
N SER A 114 -7.32 -10.31 3.45
CA SER A 114 -6.73 -11.61 3.11
C SER A 114 -7.75 -12.74 3.08
N VAL A 115 -8.78 -12.68 3.94
CA VAL A 115 -9.86 -13.67 4.04
C VAL A 115 -10.94 -13.45 2.97
N VAL A 116 -11.21 -12.20 2.58
CA VAL A 116 -12.23 -11.88 1.56
C VAL A 116 -11.62 -11.77 0.16
N GLY A 117 -10.48 -11.11 0.00
CA GLY A 117 -9.83 -10.84 -1.28
C GLY A 117 -9.32 -12.11 -1.97
N TYR A 118 -8.36 -12.78 -1.32
CA TYR A 118 -7.60 -13.86 -1.97
C TYR A 118 -8.44 -15.09 -2.30
N PRO A 119 -9.33 -15.62 -1.44
CA PRO A 119 -10.07 -16.84 -1.78
C PRO A 119 -10.98 -16.65 -2.98
N TYR A 120 -11.74 -15.56 -3.02
CA TYR A 120 -12.68 -15.28 -4.10
C TYR A 120 -11.96 -15.05 -5.43
N THR A 121 -10.90 -14.23 -5.44
CA THR A 121 -10.10 -14.00 -6.65
C THR A 121 -9.34 -15.24 -7.10
N THR A 122 -8.90 -16.10 -6.19
CA THR A 122 -8.26 -17.38 -6.54
C THR A 122 -9.25 -18.32 -7.21
N ILE A 123 -10.46 -18.47 -6.66
CA ILE A 123 -11.49 -19.34 -7.24
C ILE A 123 -11.95 -18.80 -8.59
N SER A 124 -12.28 -17.52 -8.68
CA SER A 124 -12.66 -16.89 -9.96
C SER A 124 -11.54 -16.95 -10.98
N GLY A 125 -10.28 -16.75 -10.55
CA GLY A 125 -9.10 -16.89 -11.40
C GLY A 125 -8.95 -18.31 -11.95
N TYR A 126 -9.12 -19.34 -11.10
CA TYR A 126 -9.09 -20.74 -11.52
C TYR A 126 -10.19 -21.07 -12.55
N LEU A 127 -11.39 -20.51 -12.37
CA LEU A 127 -12.51 -20.73 -13.28
C LEU A 127 -12.44 -19.88 -14.56
N GLY A 128 -11.69 -18.78 -14.53
CA GLY A 128 -11.61 -17.80 -15.63
C GLY A 128 -12.80 -16.85 -15.71
N TRP A 129 -13.70 -16.85 -14.72
CA TRP A 129 -14.86 -15.97 -14.63
C TRP A 129 -15.33 -15.87 -13.17
N TRP A 130 -16.19 -14.91 -12.84
CA TRP A 130 -16.74 -14.72 -11.50
C TRP A 130 -18.01 -15.58 -11.23
N PRO A 131 -17.94 -16.66 -10.43
CA PRO A 131 -19.07 -17.58 -10.22
C PRO A 131 -20.06 -17.16 -9.13
N PHE A 132 -19.74 -16.13 -8.34
CA PHE A 132 -20.45 -15.86 -7.09
C PHE A 132 -21.69 -14.98 -7.25
N GLY A 133 -22.04 -14.60 -8.49
CA GLY A 133 -23.16 -13.71 -8.79
C GLY A 133 -22.91 -12.23 -8.48
N GLY A 134 -23.84 -11.37 -8.92
CA GLY A 134 -23.70 -9.92 -8.84
C GLY A 134 -23.74 -9.35 -7.43
N THR A 135 -24.54 -9.91 -6.52
CA THR A 135 -24.61 -9.45 -5.13
C THR A 135 -23.27 -9.63 -4.41
N MET A 136 -22.63 -10.80 -4.57
CA MET A 136 -21.31 -11.04 -3.99
C MET A 136 -20.22 -10.19 -4.64
N CYS A 137 -20.35 -9.86 -5.93
CA CYS A 137 -19.45 -8.94 -6.62
C CYS A 137 -19.46 -7.54 -5.96
N ILE A 138 -20.65 -7.00 -5.70
CA ILE A 138 -20.81 -5.71 -5.02
C ILE A 138 -20.26 -5.78 -3.59
N LEU A 139 -20.62 -6.83 -2.84
CA LEU A 139 -20.14 -7.01 -1.47
C LEU A 139 -18.62 -7.15 -1.40
N TYR A 140 -18.04 -7.93 -2.30
CA TYR A 140 -16.60 -8.11 -2.44
C TYR A 140 -15.89 -6.78 -2.70
N GLY A 141 -16.35 -6.03 -3.72
CA GLY A 141 -15.77 -4.74 -4.08
C GLY A 141 -15.86 -3.74 -2.93
N PHE A 142 -17.03 -3.65 -2.28
CA PHE A 142 -17.26 -2.79 -1.13
C PHE A 142 -16.34 -3.12 0.05
N LEU A 143 -16.27 -4.38 0.45
CA LEU A 143 -15.45 -4.80 1.60
C LEU A 143 -13.96 -4.60 1.33
N CYS A 144 -13.46 -5.10 0.20
CA CYS A 144 -12.06 -4.97 -0.17
C CYS A 144 -11.62 -3.50 -0.26
N PHE A 145 -12.44 -2.65 -0.87
CA PHE A 145 -12.13 -1.23 -0.98
C PHE A 145 -12.23 -0.51 0.38
N THR A 146 -13.23 -0.85 1.21
CA THR A 146 -13.37 -0.27 2.56
C THR A 146 -12.17 -0.60 3.45
N PHE A 147 -11.78 -1.88 3.52
CA PHE A 147 -10.64 -2.27 4.33
C PHE A 147 -9.33 -1.68 3.82
N ALA A 148 -9.15 -1.61 2.49
CA ALA A 148 -7.98 -0.95 1.90
C ALA A 148 -7.93 0.53 2.31
N GLN A 149 -9.06 1.22 2.27
CA GLN A 149 -9.15 2.63 2.66
C GLN A 149 -8.90 2.83 4.16
N VAL A 150 -9.43 1.95 5.02
CA VAL A 150 -9.13 1.99 6.46
C VAL A 150 -7.66 1.70 6.73
N SER A 151 -7.03 0.76 6.01
CA SER A 151 -5.58 0.51 6.09
C SER A 151 -4.78 1.77 5.73
N MET A 152 -5.14 2.46 4.65
CA MET A 152 -4.47 3.72 4.25
C MET A 152 -4.63 4.83 5.29
N ASN A 153 -5.86 5.01 5.81
CA ASN A 153 -6.15 5.95 6.90
C ASN A 153 -5.32 5.62 8.16
N SER A 154 -5.22 4.33 8.49
CA SER A 154 -4.46 3.85 9.64
C SER A 154 -2.97 4.12 9.49
N LEU A 155 -2.41 3.97 8.28
CA LEU A 155 -1.01 4.32 8.01
C LEU A 155 -0.74 5.81 8.24
N VAL A 156 -1.64 6.70 7.79
CA VAL A 156 -1.53 8.14 8.05
C VAL A 156 -1.57 8.42 9.56
N ALA A 157 -2.49 7.81 10.30
CA ALA A 157 -2.58 7.96 11.75
C ALA A 157 -1.32 7.44 12.46
N VAL A 158 -0.79 6.28 12.04
CA VAL A 158 0.46 5.71 12.55
C VAL A 158 1.64 6.66 12.29
N SER A 159 1.74 7.23 11.09
CA SER A 159 2.77 8.21 10.74
C SER A 159 2.65 9.50 11.54
N MET A 160 1.44 9.97 11.82
CA MET A 160 1.20 11.09 12.74
C MET A 160 1.72 10.79 14.15
N PHE A 161 1.40 9.61 14.71
CA PHE A 161 1.89 9.21 16.03
C PHE A 161 3.43 9.17 16.06
N ARG A 162 4.06 8.66 14.99
CA ARG A 162 5.52 8.66 14.88
C ARG A 162 6.09 10.07 14.78
N TYR A 163 5.47 10.94 13.99
CA TYR A 163 5.89 12.32 13.86
C TYR A 163 5.85 13.05 15.21
N VAL A 164 4.76 12.90 15.98
CA VAL A 164 4.67 13.51 17.32
C VAL A 164 5.75 12.96 18.24
N ALA A 165 5.94 11.64 18.29
CA ALA A 165 6.93 11.01 19.16
C ALA A 165 8.38 11.44 18.83
N VAL A 166 8.72 11.57 17.54
CA VAL A 166 10.09 11.87 17.10
C VAL A 166 10.37 13.37 17.03
N CYS A 167 9.45 14.14 16.43
CA CYS A 167 9.66 15.55 16.14
C CYS A 167 9.17 16.47 17.25
N MET A 168 8.23 16.01 18.09
CA MET A 168 7.62 16.82 19.16
C MET A 168 7.57 16.05 20.50
N PRO A 169 8.73 15.69 21.08
CA PRO A 169 8.78 14.89 22.32
C PRO A 169 8.00 15.54 23.49
N HIS A 170 7.98 16.87 23.58
CA HIS A 170 7.18 17.61 24.56
C HIS A 170 5.66 17.36 24.45
N LYS A 171 5.17 16.92 23.29
CA LYS A 171 3.76 16.57 23.03
C LYS A 171 3.48 15.07 23.11
N GLN A 172 4.47 14.23 23.42
CA GLN A 172 4.30 12.78 23.46
C GLN A 172 3.24 12.32 24.46
N HIS A 173 3.04 13.06 25.55
CA HIS A 173 1.98 12.80 26.53
C HIS A 173 0.55 12.85 25.95
N LEU A 174 0.36 13.50 24.79
CA LEU A 174 -0.93 13.55 24.09
C LEU A 174 -1.27 12.24 23.35
N LEU A 175 -0.28 11.36 23.13
CA LEU A 175 -0.44 10.08 22.43
C LEU A 175 -1.10 9.03 23.32
N THR A 176 -2.34 9.29 23.71
CA THR A 176 -3.16 8.45 24.60
C THR A 176 -3.91 7.38 23.83
N SER A 177 -4.33 6.30 24.51
CA SER A 177 -5.19 5.27 23.92
C SER A 177 -6.53 5.86 23.43
N GLY A 178 -7.03 6.90 24.10
CA GLY A 178 -8.23 7.62 23.67
C GLY A 178 -8.05 8.28 22.30
N LEU A 179 -6.91 8.95 22.08
CA LEU A 179 -6.57 9.52 20.77
C LEU A 179 -6.46 8.43 19.69
N SER A 180 -5.89 7.27 20.02
CA SER A 180 -5.81 6.15 19.07
C SER A 180 -7.19 5.63 18.68
N TRP A 181 -8.12 5.45 19.62
CA TRP A 181 -9.49 5.03 19.32
C TRP A 181 -10.26 6.09 18.51
N TRP A 182 -10.06 7.37 18.81
CA TRP A 182 -10.60 8.47 18.00
C TRP A 182 -10.08 8.42 16.56
N ALA A 183 -8.77 8.22 16.38
CA ALA A 183 -8.17 8.08 15.06
C ALA A 183 -8.70 6.85 14.30
N VAL A 184 -8.96 5.72 14.99
CA VAL A 184 -9.67 4.57 14.40
C VAL A 184 -11.07 4.96 13.96
N GLY A 185 -11.86 5.62 14.82
CA GLY A 185 -13.22 6.06 14.48
C GLY A 185 -13.26 6.98 13.26
N ILE A 186 -12.35 7.97 13.18
CA ILE A 186 -12.22 8.86 12.02
C ILE A 186 -11.83 8.06 10.77
N SER A 187 -10.90 7.11 10.90
CA SER A 187 -10.45 6.26 9.80
C SER A 187 -11.59 5.44 9.20
N TRP A 188 -12.45 4.86 10.04
CA TRP A 188 -13.62 4.10 9.60
C TRP A 188 -14.70 5.01 9.01
N GLY A 189 -15.01 6.13 9.66
CA GLY A 189 -16.00 7.09 9.17
C GLY A 189 -15.63 7.64 7.79
N HIS A 190 -14.37 8.05 7.60
CA HIS A 190 -13.86 8.49 6.30
C HIS A 190 -13.96 7.38 5.25
N ALA A 191 -13.50 6.17 5.56
CA ALA A 191 -13.55 5.06 4.62
C ALA A 191 -14.99 4.74 4.19
N LEU A 192 -15.89 4.56 5.16
CA LEU A 192 -17.29 4.22 4.89
C LEU A 192 -18.01 5.32 4.10
N PHE A 193 -17.73 6.60 4.34
CA PHE A 193 -18.30 7.69 3.54
C PHE A 193 -17.98 7.50 2.05
N TRP A 194 -16.71 7.28 1.72
CA TRP A 194 -16.28 7.14 0.33
C TRP A 194 -16.68 5.79 -0.26
N THR A 195 -16.60 4.70 0.48
CA THR A 195 -16.83 3.34 -0.06
C THR A 195 -18.30 2.94 -0.06
N ALA A 196 -19.14 3.50 0.81
CA ALA A 196 -20.57 3.23 0.82
C ALA A 196 -21.36 4.14 -0.14
N SER A 197 -20.82 5.31 -0.53
CA SER A 197 -21.52 6.20 -1.46
C SER A 197 -21.84 5.61 -2.85
N PRO A 198 -21.05 4.70 -3.45
CA PRO A 198 -21.47 3.94 -4.63
C PRO A 198 -22.67 3.03 -4.39
N LEU A 199 -22.87 2.52 -3.16
CA LEU A 199 -24.06 1.74 -2.81
C LEU A 199 -25.32 2.63 -2.75
N LEU A 200 -25.13 3.94 -2.57
CA LEU A 200 -26.18 4.96 -2.53
C LEU A 200 -26.38 5.67 -3.88
N GLY A 201 -25.67 5.26 -4.92
CA GLY A 201 -25.87 5.73 -6.29
C GLY A 201 -24.97 6.87 -6.78
N TRP A 202 -23.94 7.29 -6.02
CA TRP A 202 -22.98 8.28 -6.54
C TRP A 202 -22.07 7.67 -7.64
N SER A 203 -21.77 6.37 -7.50
CA SER A 203 -21.07 5.54 -8.48
C SER A 203 -21.62 4.11 -8.37
N SER A 204 -20.87 3.09 -8.79
CA SER A 204 -21.27 1.68 -8.71
C SER A 204 -20.08 0.76 -8.51
N TYR A 205 -20.30 -0.41 -7.90
CA TYR A 205 -19.35 -1.52 -7.95
C TYR A 205 -19.69 -2.43 -9.14
N THR A 206 -18.68 -2.81 -9.91
CA THR A 206 -18.83 -3.65 -11.11
C THR A 206 -17.63 -4.57 -11.28
N PHE A 207 -17.70 -5.46 -12.26
CA PHE A 207 -16.60 -6.33 -12.64
C PHE A 207 -15.40 -5.53 -13.15
N GLU A 208 -14.20 -5.95 -12.76
CA GLU A 208 -12.98 -5.46 -13.41
C GLU A 208 -12.85 -6.05 -14.82
N PRO A 209 -12.04 -5.46 -15.72
CA PRO A 209 -11.90 -5.93 -17.11
C PRO A 209 -11.54 -7.40 -17.28
N THR A 210 -10.90 -8.00 -16.27
CA THR A 210 -10.52 -9.41 -16.25
C THR A 210 -11.68 -10.36 -15.95
N GLY A 211 -12.82 -9.86 -15.46
CA GLY A 211 -14.02 -10.65 -15.14
C GLY A 211 -13.86 -11.61 -13.94
N ILE A 212 -12.75 -11.58 -13.22
CA ILE A 212 -12.45 -12.47 -12.08
C ILE A 212 -12.51 -11.79 -10.71
N SER A 213 -12.71 -10.48 -10.70
CA SER A 213 -12.75 -9.62 -9.51
C SER A 213 -13.72 -8.47 -9.74
N CYS A 214 -14.09 -7.81 -8.64
CA CYS A 214 -14.99 -6.68 -8.64
C CYS A 214 -14.41 -5.50 -7.88
N SER A 215 -14.64 -4.30 -8.40
CA SER A 215 -14.15 -3.04 -7.83
C SER A 215 -15.10 -1.89 -8.17
N LEU A 216 -14.72 -0.67 -7.82
CA LEU A 216 -15.43 0.54 -8.26
C LEU A 216 -15.44 0.65 -9.78
N ASN A 217 -16.50 1.21 -10.32
CA ASN A 217 -16.64 1.47 -11.73
C ASN A 217 -15.79 2.70 -12.14
N TRP A 218 -14.51 2.47 -12.40
CA TRP A 218 -13.56 3.48 -12.88
C TRP A 218 -13.78 3.91 -14.34
N HIS A 219 -14.76 3.32 -15.01
CA HIS A 219 -15.09 3.57 -16.43
C HIS A 219 -16.39 4.35 -16.59
N ASP A 220 -17.08 4.71 -15.50
CA ASP A 220 -18.27 5.55 -15.58
C ASP A 220 -17.92 6.98 -16.02
N ARG A 221 -18.28 7.30 -17.26
CA ARG A 221 -18.09 8.59 -17.93
C ARG A 221 -19.21 9.58 -17.67
N SER A 222 -20.25 9.21 -16.93
CA SER A 222 -21.26 10.17 -16.51
C SER A 222 -20.60 11.28 -15.69
N THR A 223 -21.16 12.50 -15.74
CA THR A 223 -20.64 13.61 -14.93
C THR A 223 -20.57 13.24 -13.44
N SER A 224 -21.52 12.44 -12.96
CA SER A 224 -21.53 11.91 -11.59
C SER A 224 -20.39 10.93 -11.32
N GLY A 225 -20.19 9.93 -12.19
CA GLY A 225 -19.13 8.92 -12.05
C GLY A 225 -17.73 9.50 -12.16
N MET A 226 -17.52 10.43 -13.09
CA MET A 226 -16.25 11.17 -13.21
C MET A 226 -15.98 12.02 -11.97
N ALA A 227 -16.99 12.76 -11.49
CA ALA A 227 -16.86 13.56 -10.28
C ALA A 227 -16.52 12.70 -9.06
N TYR A 228 -17.19 11.56 -8.88
CA TYR A 228 -16.88 10.61 -7.81
C TYR A 228 -15.44 10.09 -7.92
N THR A 229 -15.03 9.66 -9.11
CA THR A 229 -13.70 9.07 -9.29
C THR A 229 -12.58 10.09 -9.05
N LEU A 230 -12.73 11.32 -9.54
CA LEU A 230 -11.78 12.40 -9.28
C LEU A 230 -11.75 12.77 -7.80
N ALA A 231 -12.91 12.90 -7.16
CA ALA A 231 -13.01 13.20 -5.73
C ALA A 231 -12.36 12.08 -4.89
N CYS A 232 -12.67 10.82 -5.20
CA CYS A 232 -12.05 9.66 -4.56
C CYS A 232 -10.53 9.67 -4.76
N THR A 233 -10.04 9.94 -5.97
CA THR A 233 -8.58 10.04 -6.23
C THR A 233 -7.92 11.11 -5.36
N ILE A 234 -8.53 12.30 -5.29
CA ILE A 234 -7.98 13.42 -4.52
C ILE A 234 -8.00 13.10 -3.03
N PHE A 235 -9.17 12.78 -2.49
CA PHE A 235 -9.39 12.68 -1.04
C PHE A 235 -9.02 11.33 -0.44
N CYS A 236 -9.06 10.24 -1.22
CA CYS A 236 -8.74 8.89 -0.73
C CYS A 236 -7.32 8.45 -1.06
N TYR A 237 -6.63 9.10 -2.00
CA TYR A 237 -5.27 8.73 -2.40
C TYR A 237 -4.28 9.89 -2.32
N VAL A 238 -4.47 10.96 -3.08
CA VAL A 238 -3.49 12.06 -3.16
C VAL A 238 -3.29 12.72 -1.79
N THR A 239 -4.36 13.04 -1.07
CA THR A 239 -4.28 13.62 0.28
C THR A 239 -3.46 12.74 1.22
N HIS A 240 -3.65 11.42 1.20
CA HIS A 240 -2.90 10.48 2.03
C HIS A 240 -1.43 10.42 1.66
N VAL A 241 -1.12 10.32 0.36
CA VAL A 241 0.28 10.33 -0.12
C VAL A 241 0.98 11.61 0.31
N MET A 242 0.33 12.77 0.13
CA MET A 242 0.89 14.06 0.54
C MET A 242 1.11 14.14 2.05
N ALA A 243 0.16 13.65 2.86
CA ALA A 243 0.32 13.59 4.30
C ALA A 243 1.49 12.69 4.72
N LEU A 244 1.61 11.49 4.14
CA LEU A 244 2.71 10.56 4.41
C LEU A 244 4.06 11.18 4.02
N LEU A 245 4.18 11.75 2.82
CA LEU A 245 5.40 12.42 2.37
C LEU A 245 5.79 13.57 3.32
N TRP A 246 4.81 14.36 3.76
CA TRP A 246 5.05 15.44 4.71
C TRP A 246 5.56 14.91 6.05
N PHE A 247 4.87 13.94 6.68
CA PHE A 247 5.29 13.38 7.97
C PHE A 247 6.70 12.79 7.90
N TYR A 248 6.99 11.98 6.88
CA TYR A 248 8.30 11.34 6.77
C TYR A 248 9.40 12.33 6.42
N ARG A 249 9.15 13.36 5.62
CA ARG A 249 10.12 14.43 5.38
C ARG A 249 10.57 15.07 6.70
N GLU A 250 9.63 15.44 7.55
CA GLU A 250 9.94 16.06 8.85
C GLU A 250 10.66 15.08 9.79
N ILE A 251 10.22 13.82 9.83
CA ILE A 251 10.89 12.78 10.64
C ILE A 251 12.33 12.59 10.17
N PHE A 252 12.58 12.44 8.87
CA PHE A 252 13.92 12.25 8.33
C PHE A 252 14.81 13.46 8.58
N ALA A 253 14.28 14.69 8.41
CA ALA A 253 15.02 15.90 8.74
C ALA A 253 15.42 15.94 10.22
N LYS A 254 14.49 15.60 11.13
CA LYS A 254 14.78 15.53 12.56
C LYS A 254 15.83 14.47 12.89
N VAL A 255 15.68 13.25 12.37
CA VAL A 255 16.60 12.13 12.61
C VAL A 255 18.00 12.43 12.07
N HIS A 256 18.10 13.04 10.87
CA HIS A 256 19.37 13.45 10.30
C HIS A 256 20.10 14.47 11.19
N ASN A 257 19.38 15.49 11.68
CA ASN A 257 19.94 16.50 12.57
C ASN A 257 20.40 15.91 13.91
N LEU A 258 19.62 14.98 14.48
CA LEU A 258 20.02 14.26 15.70
C LEU A 258 21.26 13.40 15.48
N GLY A 259 21.34 12.69 14.34
CA GLY A 259 22.52 11.89 13.96
C GLY A 259 23.77 12.75 13.79
N PHE A 260 23.64 13.92 13.16
CA PHE A 260 24.72 14.89 13.04
C PHE A 260 25.20 15.38 14.41
N SER A 261 24.29 15.80 15.29
CA SER A 261 24.64 16.22 16.66
C SER A 261 25.29 15.09 17.48
N ARG A 262 24.83 13.84 17.33
CA ARG A 262 25.45 12.68 18.00
C ARG A 262 26.86 12.44 17.51
N ASN A 263 27.08 12.37 16.20
CA ASN A 263 28.41 12.18 15.61
C ASN A 263 29.39 13.31 15.99
N TRP A 264 28.90 14.54 16.14
CA TRP A 264 29.71 15.65 16.68
C TRP A 264 30.08 15.45 18.15
N ARG A 265 29.13 15.05 19.00
CA ARG A 265 29.40 14.74 20.42
C ARG A 265 30.37 13.57 20.58
N ASP A 266 30.19 12.49 19.84
CA ASP A 266 31.06 11.31 19.90
C ASP A 266 32.51 11.66 19.51
N ARG A 267 32.67 12.52 18.48
CA ARG A 267 33.99 13.07 18.10
C ARG A 267 34.60 13.95 19.19
N GLN A 268 33.81 14.81 19.83
CA GLN A 268 34.29 15.65 20.94
C GLN A 268 34.72 14.79 22.14
N GLN A 269 33.95 13.75 22.47
CA GLN A 269 34.28 12.81 23.53
C GLN A 269 35.61 12.09 23.27
N GLN A 270 35.82 11.63 22.04
CA GLN A 270 37.09 11.00 21.64
C GLN A 270 38.29 11.96 21.73
N ILE A 271 38.12 13.23 21.37
CA ILE A 271 39.19 14.24 21.50
C ILE A 271 39.54 14.43 22.98
N ILE A 272 38.54 14.60 23.85
CA ILE A 272 38.73 14.77 25.30
C ILE A 272 39.42 13.55 25.91
N GLU A 273 39.03 12.33 25.52
CA GLU A 273 39.65 11.08 26.02
C GLU A 273 41.11 10.91 25.54
N ASN A 274 41.45 11.44 24.37
CA ASN A 274 42.81 11.38 23.83
C ASN A 274 43.74 12.48 24.40
N GLU A 275 43.21 13.65 24.78
CA GLU A 275 44.00 14.77 25.31
C GLU A 275 44.25 14.70 26.82
N ILE A 276 43.42 13.98 27.60
CA ILE A 276 43.55 13.92 29.07
C ILE A 276 44.19 12.60 29.53
N PRO A 277 45.41 12.61 30.09
CA PRO A 277 45.98 11.45 30.78
C PRO A 277 45.16 11.17 32.05
N SER A 278 44.55 9.99 32.14
CA SER A 278 43.76 9.44 33.25
C SER A 278 43.34 10.41 34.38
N PRO A 279 42.12 10.99 34.33
CA PRO A 279 41.59 11.72 35.47
C PRO A 279 41.15 10.75 36.59
N SER A 280 41.24 11.21 37.83
CA SER A 280 40.78 10.50 39.03
C SER A 280 39.30 10.09 38.91
N PRO A 281 38.88 8.96 39.53
CA PRO A 281 37.57 8.33 39.29
C PRO A 281 36.35 9.22 39.62
N LEU A 282 36.49 10.25 40.46
CA LEU A 282 35.40 11.18 40.78
C LEU A 282 35.04 12.15 39.63
N ALA A 283 36.02 12.69 38.91
CA ALA A 283 35.77 13.62 37.79
C ALA A 283 35.10 12.92 36.59
N ARG A 284 35.33 11.61 36.45
CA ARG A 284 34.67 10.75 35.47
C ARG A 284 33.17 10.58 35.77
N CYS A 285 32.76 10.62 37.04
CA CYS A 285 31.37 10.39 37.42
C CYS A 285 30.48 11.60 37.08
N GLU A 286 30.94 12.83 37.36
CA GLU A 286 30.16 14.05 37.06
C GLU A 286 29.96 14.29 35.57
N SER A 287 31.01 14.09 34.77
CA SER A 287 30.95 14.25 33.30
C SER A 287 30.09 13.17 32.64
N VAL A 288 30.14 11.92 33.12
CA VAL A 288 29.26 10.83 32.64
C VAL A 288 27.80 11.05 33.03
N VAL A 289 27.50 11.59 34.22
CA VAL A 289 26.12 11.86 34.68
C VAL A 289 25.48 13.01 33.87
N VAL A 290 26.22 14.10 33.65
CA VAL A 290 25.75 15.22 32.81
C VAL A 290 25.56 14.77 31.36
N PHE A 291 26.46 13.92 30.84
CA PHE A 291 26.37 13.40 29.47
C PHE A 291 25.22 12.39 29.31
N SER A 292 24.99 11.51 30.30
CA SER A 292 23.88 10.56 30.31
C SER A 292 22.52 11.25 30.30
N PHE A 293 22.38 12.38 31.00
CA PHE A 293 21.14 13.15 31.05
C PHE A 293 20.74 13.78 29.70
N ILE A 294 21.69 13.98 28.79
CA ILE A 294 21.45 14.60 27.46
C ILE A 294 21.16 13.53 26.38
N THR A 295 21.24 12.24 26.71
CA THR A 295 21.13 11.11 25.77
C THR A 295 19.72 10.57 25.50
N GLU A 296 18.65 11.37 25.55
CA GLU A 296 17.38 10.94 24.95
C GLU A 296 17.36 11.23 23.44
N ASN A 297 18.12 10.43 22.69
CA ASN A 297 18.05 10.42 21.23
C ASN A 297 17.50 9.07 20.81
N LEU A 298 16.17 8.97 20.65
CA LEU A 298 15.39 7.82 20.14
C LEU A 298 15.94 6.44 20.55
N SER A 299 15.23 5.76 21.45
CA SER A 299 15.62 4.41 21.87
C SER A 299 15.84 3.48 20.66
N PRO A 300 16.75 2.48 20.75
CA PRO A 300 16.96 1.51 19.67
C PRO A 300 15.65 0.83 19.21
N LEU A 301 14.72 0.67 20.15
CA LEU A 301 13.37 0.19 19.89
C LEU A 301 12.56 1.15 18.99
N GLU A 302 12.60 2.47 19.26
CA GLU A 302 11.89 3.46 18.44
C GLU A 302 12.44 3.56 17.02
N ILE A 303 13.75 3.39 16.83
CA ILE A 303 14.37 3.31 15.50
C ILE A 303 13.88 2.06 14.76
N HIS A 304 13.81 0.92 15.46
CA HIS A 304 13.30 -0.32 14.86
C HIS A 304 11.84 -0.16 14.42
N VAL A 305 10.99 0.41 15.29
CA VAL A 305 9.57 0.65 14.98
C VAL A 305 9.42 1.68 13.85
N LEU A 306 10.22 2.75 13.83
CA LEU A 306 10.23 3.73 12.74
C LEU A 306 10.59 3.05 11.41
N ARG A 307 11.62 2.21 11.39
CA ARG A 307 12.03 1.46 10.21
C ARG A 307 10.91 0.57 9.70
N MET A 308 10.21 -0.14 10.59
CA MET A 308 9.03 -0.93 10.22
C MET A 308 7.95 -0.04 9.59
N ASN A 309 7.64 1.11 10.18
CA ASN A 309 6.61 2.02 9.64
C ASN A 309 6.99 2.58 8.26
N VAL A 310 8.26 2.93 8.04
CA VAL A 310 8.75 3.36 6.71
C VAL A 310 8.56 2.24 5.69
N ILE A 311 8.91 1.00 6.03
CA ILE A 311 8.74 -0.15 5.13
C ILE A 311 7.26 -0.34 4.79
N MET A 312 6.37 -0.31 5.79
CA MET A 312 4.92 -0.47 5.57
C MET A 312 4.38 0.60 4.61
N VAL A 313 4.79 1.86 4.77
CA VAL A 313 4.35 2.97 3.92
C VAL A 313 4.88 2.85 2.50
N LEU A 314 6.16 2.53 2.32
CA LEU A 314 6.74 2.33 1.00
C LEU A 314 6.07 1.15 0.27
N SER A 315 5.83 0.04 0.97
CA SER A 315 5.12 -1.11 0.42
C SER A 315 3.72 -0.73 -0.04
N PHE A 316 2.96 0.02 0.76
CA PHE A 316 1.62 0.47 0.38
C PHE A 316 1.64 1.33 -0.89
N LEU A 317 2.53 2.33 -0.96
CA LEU A 317 2.64 3.22 -2.12
C LEU A 317 3.02 2.46 -3.39
N ILE A 318 3.95 1.51 -3.30
CA ILE A 318 4.37 0.68 -4.42
C ILE A 318 3.22 -0.21 -4.92
N CYS A 319 2.44 -0.77 -4.00
CA CYS A 319 1.33 -1.67 -4.35
C CYS A 319 0.12 -0.91 -4.95
N TRP A 320 -0.21 0.27 -4.43
CA TRP A 320 -1.43 0.98 -4.82
C TRP A 320 -1.25 2.04 -5.91
N SER A 321 -0.04 2.61 -6.09
CA SER A 321 0.19 3.62 -7.13
C SER A 321 -0.18 3.16 -8.53
N PRO A 322 0.21 1.95 -8.99
CA PRO A 322 -0.14 1.51 -10.34
C PRO A 322 -1.65 1.44 -10.55
N TYR A 323 -2.39 0.90 -9.56
CA TYR A 323 -3.84 0.81 -9.61
C TYR A 323 -4.49 2.19 -9.69
N ALA A 324 -4.11 3.10 -8.79
CA ALA A 324 -4.64 4.46 -8.78
C ALA A 324 -4.38 5.21 -10.10
N ILE A 325 -3.19 5.05 -10.69
CA ILE A 325 -2.84 5.67 -11.98
C ILE A 325 -3.73 5.11 -13.10
N VAL A 326 -3.88 3.78 -13.18
CA VAL A 326 -4.73 3.15 -14.20
C VAL A 326 -6.20 3.57 -14.04
N SER A 327 -6.74 3.60 -12.82
CA SER A 327 -8.11 4.03 -12.53
C SER A 327 -8.40 5.49 -12.90
N VAL A 328 -7.38 6.36 -12.86
CA VAL A 328 -7.54 7.76 -13.31
C VAL A 328 -7.45 7.84 -14.83
N ILE A 329 -6.47 7.17 -15.44
CA ILE A 329 -6.32 7.14 -16.90
C ILE A 329 -7.56 6.53 -17.57
N SER A 330 -8.17 5.53 -16.92
CA SER A 330 -9.38 4.90 -17.44
C SER A 330 -10.54 5.87 -17.58
N ILE A 331 -10.53 7.05 -16.92
CA ILE A 331 -11.53 8.13 -17.04
C ILE A 331 -11.33 9.00 -18.30
N PHE A 332 -10.09 9.08 -18.80
CA PHE A 332 -9.72 10.03 -19.85
C PHE A 332 -9.39 9.38 -21.20
N ASN A 333 -9.24 8.06 -21.25
CA ASN A 333 -8.85 7.34 -22.46
C ASN A 333 -9.97 6.40 -22.93
N ASP A 334 -10.48 6.66 -24.14
CA ASP A 334 -11.55 5.88 -24.77
C ASP A 334 -11.07 4.51 -25.31
N ASN A 335 -9.76 4.27 -25.38
CA ASN A 335 -9.22 3.00 -25.92
C ASN A 335 -9.07 1.89 -24.87
N LEU A 336 -9.39 2.16 -23.60
CA LEU A 336 -9.29 1.22 -22.49
C LEU A 336 -10.65 0.61 -22.10
N HIS A 337 -11.61 0.57 -23.02
CA HIS A 337 -12.88 -0.09 -22.77
C HIS A 337 -12.68 -1.59 -22.56
N PRO A 338 -13.18 -2.18 -21.46
CA PRO A 338 -13.45 -3.61 -21.44
C PRO A 338 -14.50 -3.89 -22.52
N VAL A 339 -14.09 -4.66 -23.54
CA VAL A 339 -15.01 -5.24 -24.51
C VAL A 339 -15.68 -6.40 -23.77
N TRP A 340 -16.90 -6.17 -23.29
CA TRP A 340 -17.72 -7.21 -22.66
C TRP A 340 -18.25 -8.19 -23.70
#